data_AF-A0A1S3XG33-F1
#
_entry.id   AF-A0A1S3XG33-F1
#
_cell.length_a   1.000
_cell.length_b   1.000
_cell.length_c   1.000
_cell.angle_alpha   90.00
_cell.angle_beta   90.00
_cell.angle_gamma   90.00
#
_symmetry.space_group_name_H-M   'P 1'
#
loop_
_entity.id
_entity.type
_entity.pdbx_description
1 polymer ?
#
loop_
_entity_poly.entity_id
_entity_poly.type
_entity_poly.pdbx_seq_one_letter_code
_entity_poly.pdbx_strand_id
1 'polypeptide(L)'
;MSCRYALVEFLKEWSTLSSIERRKLIGKALQLPLSVELSYLNENLNHDNGGLLKGRSKRRTTPLDEISYPLPPNAVWRKVRLCTGKGKQEKIYMQGWSDKDEPLCKLCQTSCRNSNAKTPDYFEDLFCSLNCCEEYHLRTNKSSIRNALFQIEHGICTNCRLDCHKLVERIRPLSFESREEYIAKVAPNLAKRKKL
;
A
#
# COMPACT_ATOMS: atom_id res chain seq x y z
N MET A 1 31.37 26.55 -7.92
CA MET A 1 31.16 26.13 -6.51
C MET A 1 32.45 25.57 -5.97
N SER A 2 32.89 25.98 -4.78
CA SER A 2 34.09 25.42 -4.15
C SER A 2 33.85 23.96 -3.77
N CYS A 3 34.78 23.05 -4.10
CA CYS A 3 34.68 21.61 -3.83
C CYS A 3 34.35 21.29 -2.36
N ARG A 4 34.83 22.15 -1.44
CA ARG A 4 34.55 22.06 0.00
C ARG A 4 33.07 22.25 0.35
N TYR A 5 32.37 23.12 -0.36
CA TYR A 5 30.94 23.36 -0.15
C TYR A 5 30.11 22.14 -0.58
N ALA A 6 30.44 21.56 -1.74
CA ALA A 6 29.77 20.37 -2.24
C ALA A 6 29.93 19.17 -1.29
N LEU A 7 31.11 18.98 -0.69
CA LEU A 7 31.30 17.89 0.29
C LEU A 7 30.48 18.08 1.57
N VAL A 8 30.34 19.32 2.06
CA VAL A 8 29.55 19.61 3.27
C VAL A 8 28.06 19.36 3.01
N GLU A 9 27.54 19.83 1.88
CA GLU A 9 26.14 19.57 1.50
C GLU A 9 25.89 18.07 1.27
N PHE A 10 26.84 17.36 0.66
CA PHE A 10 26.73 15.91 0.51
C PHE A 10 26.63 15.18 1.84
N LEU A 11 27.50 15.48 2.81
CA LEU A 11 27.46 14.81 4.12
C LEU A 11 26.17 15.12 4.88
N LYS A 12 25.68 16.36 4.77
CA LYS A 12 24.42 16.79 5.37
C LYS A 12 23.26 15.98 4.80
N GLU A 13 23.12 15.92 3.47
CA GLU A 13 22.08 15.12 2.82
C GLU A 13 22.24 13.62 3.09
N TRP A 14 23.46 13.08 3.03
CA TRP A 14 23.72 11.65 3.26
C TRP A 14 23.31 11.20 4.68
N SER A 15 23.52 12.07 5.68
CA SER A 15 23.18 11.80 7.07
C SER A 15 21.67 11.67 7.32
N THR A 16 20.84 12.38 6.55
CA THR A 16 19.37 12.37 6.71
C THR A 16 18.71 11.17 6.01
N LEU A 17 19.42 10.49 5.11
CA LEU A 17 18.92 9.31 4.40
C LEU A 17 18.81 8.06 5.29
N SER A 18 17.76 7.28 5.08
CA SER A 18 17.59 5.95 5.67
C SER A 18 18.58 4.92 5.10
N SER A 19 18.73 3.79 5.81
CA SER A 19 19.59 2.69 5.35
C SER A 19 19.17 2.07 4.01
N ILE A 20 17.89 2.24 3.62
CA ILE A 20 17.36 1.78 2.34
C ILE A 20 17.71 2.77 1.23
N GLU A 21 17.56 4.08 1.49
CA GLU A 21 17.90 5.13 0.53
C GLU A 21 19.41 5.16 0.25
N ARG A 22 20.26 5.08 1.28
CA ARG A 22 21.71 4.98 1.09
C ARG A 22 22.09 3.79 0.21
N ARG A 23 21.48 2.62 0.44
CA ARG A 23 21.68 1.42 -0.38
C ARG A 23 21.30 1.62 -1.85
N LYS A 24 20.33 2.47 -2.16
CA LYS A 24 19.95 2.77 -3.55
C LYS A 24 20.99 3.62 -4.28
N LEU A 25 21.78 4.41 -3.56
CA LEU A 25 22.74 5.37 -4.10
C LEU A 25 24.18 4.83 -4.18
N ILE A 26 24.52 3.82 -3.38
CA ILE A 26 25.85 3.17 -3.41
C ILE A 26 26.15 2.61 -4.81
N GLY A 27 27.38 2.85 -5.29
CA GLY A 27 27.87 2.35 -6.58
C GLY A 27 27.44 3.18 -7.79
N LYS A 28 26.90 4.38 -7.58
CA LYS A 28 26.47 5.30 -8.64
C LYS A 28 27.30 6.58 -8.62
N ALA A 29 27.43 7.22 -9.77
CA ALA A 29 27.88 8.60 -9.85
C ALA A 29 26.73 9.49 -9.36
N LEU A 30 26.92 10.15 -8.21
CA LEU A 30 25.87 10.92 -7.54
C LEU A 30 26.04 12.41 -7.81
N GLN A 31 24.95 13.10 -8.12
CA GLN A 31 24.88 14.55 -8.11
C GLN A 31 24.08 15.05 -6.90
N LEU A 32 24.42 16.26 -6.45
CA LEU A 32 23.60 16.96 -5.45
C LEU A 32 22.47 17.72 -6.14
N PRO A 33 21.28 17.78 -5.53
CA PRO A 33 20.91 17.14 -4.26
C PRO A 33 20.59 15.65 -4.42
N LEU A 34 20.96 14.82 -3.44
CA LEU A 34 20.73 13.37 -3.40
C LEU A 34 19.24 13.00 -3.45
N SER A 35 18.37 13.91 -3.01
CA SER A 35 16.92 13.76 -3.12
C SER A 35 16.44 13.62 -4.57
N VAL A 36 17.08 14.32 -5.51
CA VAL A 36 16.77 14.27 -6.95
C VAL A 36 17.22 12.93 -7.54
N GLU A 37 18.42 12.45 -7.19
CA GLU A 37 18.91 11.12 -7.57
C GLU A 37 17.98 10.01 -7.07
N LEU A 38 17.49 10.12 -5.83
CA LEU A 38 16.52 9.16 -5.29
C LEU A 38 15.17 9.21 -6.04
N SER A 39 14.73 10.38 -6.50
CA SER A 39 13.50 10.52 -7.29
C SER A 39 13.61 9.77 -8.62
N TYR A 40 14.68 10.02 -9.39
CA TYR A 40 14.93 9.33 -10.66
C TYR A 40 15.01 7.81 -10.49
N LEU A 41 15.62 7.34 -9.40
CA LEU A 41 15.69 5.90 -9.12
C LEU A 41 14.34 5.30 -8.74
N ASN A 42 13.48 6.05 -8.05
CA ASN A 42 12.14 5.59 -7.72
C ASN A 42 11.24 5.56 -8.96
N GLU A 43 11.30 6.58 -9.82
CA GLU A 43 10.55 6.62 -11.09
C GLU A 43 10.93 5.45 -12.01
N ASN A 44 12.23 5.18 -12.19
CA ASN A 44 12.71 4.05 -12.99
C ASN A 44 12.31 2.68 -12.43
N LEU A 45 12.12 2.55 -11.11
CA LEU A 45 11.65 1.31 -10.49
C LEU A 45 10.12 1.14 -10.55
N ASN A 46 9.38 2.24 -10.59
CA ASN A 46 7.93 2.26 -10.59
C ASN A 46 7.31 2.01 -11.98
N HIS A 47 8.05 2.28 -13.06
CA HIS A 47 7.57 2.14 -14.45
C HIS A 47 8.20 0.97 -15.24
N ASP A 48 8.92 0.07 -14.57
CA ASP A 48 9.52 -1.09 -15.22
C ASP A 48 8.41 -2.09 -15.62
N ASN A 49 8.04 -2.12 -16.90
CA ASN A 49 6.97 -2.93 -17.50
C ASN A 49 7.16 -4.47 -17.34
N GLY A 50 8.28 -4.93 -16.77
CA GLY A 50 8.59 -6.35 -16.54
C GLY A 50 7.84 -7.02 -15.38
N GLY A 51 6.76 -6.40 -14.87
CA GLY A 51 6.09 -6.71 -13.60
C GLY A 51 5.42 -8.08 -13.43
N LEU A 52 5.57 -9.00 -14.39
CA LEU A 52 5.11 -10.40 -14.28
C LEU A 52 6.22 -11.43 -14.62
N LEU A 53 7.14 -11.11 -15.52
CA LEU A 53 8.07 -12.10 -16.09
C LEU A 53 9.31 -12.40 -15.22
N LYS A 54 9.54 -11.64 -14.14
CA LYS A 54 10.65 -11.87 -13.18
C LYS A 54 10.19 -12.37 -11.80
N GLY A 55 8.98 -12.91 -11.69
CA GLY A 55 8.53 -13.67 -10.52
C GLY A 55 8.29 -12.86 -9.23
N ARG A 56 8.32 -11.51 -9.29
CA ARG A 56 7.89 -10.63 -8.19
C ARG A 56 7.18 -9.41 -8.76
N SER A 57 5.90 -9.26 -8.43
CA SER A 57 5.20 -7.99 -8.65
C SER A 57 5.87 -6.91 -7.79
N LYS A 58 6.49 -5.91 -8.45
CA LYS A 58 6.95 -4.69 -7.77
C LYS A 58 5.80 -3.75 -7.44
N ARG A 59 4.58 -3.99 -7.98
CA ARG A 59 3.35 -3.26 -7.63
C ARG A 59 2.88 -3.68 -6.23
N ARG A 60 3.53 -3.13 -5.20
CA ARG A 60 3.14 -3.32 -3.80
C ARG A 60 1.90 -2.52 -3.40
N THR A 61 1.52 -1.57 -4.25
CA THR A 61 0.38 -0.67 -4.09
C THR A 61 -0.38 -0.63 -5.41
N THR A 62 -1.69 -0.84 -5.36
CA THR A 62 -2.59 -0.65 -6.50
C THR A 62 -2.57 0.84 -6.87
N PRO A 63 -2.29 1.21 -8.14
CA PRO A 63 -2.38 2.59 -8.60
C PRO A 63 -3.75 3.23 -8.31
N LEU A 64 -3.80 4.54 -8.08
CA LEU A 64 -5.04 5.23 -7.67
C LEU A 64 -6.10 5.23 -8.78
N ASP A 65 -5.67 5.24 -10.03
CA ASP A 65 -6.47 5.09 -11.26
C ASP A 65 -7.08 3.68 -11.41
N GLU A 66 -6.47 2.66 -10.80
CA GLU A 66 -7.05 1.32 -10.69
C GLU A 66 -8.01 1.19 -9.49
N ILE A 67 -7.81 2.03 -8.45
CA ILE A 67 -8.64 2.02 -7.24
C ILE A 67 -9.93 2.83 -7.43
N SER A 68 -9.82 4.04 -7.97
CA SER A 68 -10.88 5.05 -8.02
C SER A 68 -11.10 5.58 -9.43
N TYR A 69 -12.29 6.11 -9.69
CA TYR A 69 -12.62 6.73 -10.95
C TYR A 69 -11.77 7.99 -11.15
N PRO A 70 -11.43 8.35 -12.40
CA PRO A 70 -10.65 9.53 -12.68
C PRO A 70 -11.37 10.77 -12.17
N LEU A 71 -10.59 11.72 -11.66
CA LEU A 71 -11.12 12.99 -11.21
C LEU A 71 -11.78 13.73 -12.39
N PRO A 72 -13.02 14.24 -12.24
CA PRO A 72 -13.67 15.03 -13.28
C PRO A 72 -12.81 16.25 -13.68
N PRO A 73 -12.84 16.70 -14.95
CA PRO A 73 -12.00 17.80 -15.42
C PRO A 73 -12.19 19.12 -14.67
N ASN A 74 -13.38 19.35 -14.10
CA ASN A 74 -13.74 20.54 -13.33
C ASN A 74 -13.53 20.37 -11.82
N ALA A 75 -12.86 19.30 -11.39
CA ALA A 75 -12.63 19.00 -9.99
C ALA A 75 -11.15 19.07 -9.61
N VAL A 76 -10.88 19.34 -8.34
CA VAL A 76 -9.53 19.49 -7.80
C VAL A 76 -9.32 18.62 -6.57
N TRP A 77 -8.09 18.12 -6.39
CA TRP A 77 -7.72 17.39 -5.19
C TRP A 77 -7.51 18.34 -4.01
N ARG A 78 -8.16 18.08 -2.88
CA ARG A 78 -7.95 18.80 -1.61
C ARG A 78 -7.53 17.85 -0.50
N LYS A 79 -6.78 18.39 0.47
CA LYS A 79 -6.38 17.70 1.69
C LYS A 79 -7.50 17.82 2.73
N VAL A 80 -7.95 16.69 3.25
CA VAL A 80 -8.98 16.56 4.28
C VAL A 80 -8.34 15.97 5.52
N ARG A 81 -8.56 16.59 6.67
CA ARG A 81 -7.99 16.20 7.96
C ARG A 81 -9.06 15.46 8.76
N LEU A 82 -8.75 14.25 9.22
CA LEU A 82 -9.62 13.47 10.10
C LEU A 82 -8.95 13.35 11.48
N CYS A 83 -9.70 13.72 12.52
CA CYS A 83 -9.28 13.64 13.92
C CYS A 83 -9.79 12.32 14.52
N THR A 84 -8.94 11.31 14.67
CA THR A 84 -9.39 9.99 15.13
C THR A 84 -9.43 9.88 16.66
N GLY A 85 -10.45 10.44 17.32
CA GLY A 85 -10.76 10.22 18.75
C GLY A 85 -9.80 10.87 19.77
N LYS A 86 -10.18 10.80 21.07
CA LYS A 86 -9.50 11.49 22.20
C LYS A 86 -8.03 11.04 22.34
N GLY A 87 -7.12 11.84 21.79
CA GLY A 87 -5.66 11.76 22.02
C GLY A 87 -4.80 11.30 20.83
N LYS A 88 -5.27 11.31 19.57
CA LYS A 88 -4.54 10.68 18.44
C LYS A 88 -4.27 11.56 17.23
N GLN A 89 -3.19 11.16 16.55
CA GLN A 89 -2.59 11.71 15.35
C GLN A 89 -3.60 12.10 14.27
N GLU A 90 -3.45 13.32 13.77
CA GLU A 90 -4.16 13.82 12.61
C GLU A 90 -3.80 13.00 11.38
N LYS A 91 -4.82 12.47 10.68
CA LYS A 91 -4.63 11.79 9.40
C LYS A 91 -5.09 12.70 8.28
N ILE A 92 -4.22 12.88 7.29
CA ILE A 92 -4.49 13.68 6.10
C ILE A 92 -4.81 12.75 4.94
N TYR A 93 -5.96 12.98 4.30
CA TYR A 93 -6.43 12.26 3.12
C TYR A 93 -6.60 13.21 1.95
N MET A 94 -6.45 12.70 0.72
CA MET A 94 -6.81 13.44 -0.50
C MET A 94 -8.24 13.11 -0.91
N GLN A 95 -9.06 14.12 -1.22
CA GLN A 95 -10.42 13.98 -1.73
C GLN A 95 -10.64 14.94 -2.91
N GLY A 96 -11.40 14.52 -3.92
CA GLY A 96 -11.79 15.38 -5.03
C GLY A 96 -12.86 16.37 -4.58
N TRP A 97 -12.84 17.58 -5.14
CA TRP A 97 -13.83 18.62 -4.88
C TRP A 97 -14.26 19.24 -6.19
N SER A 98 -15.57 19.42 -6.38
CA SER A 98 -16.11 20.09 -7.56
C SER A 98 -15.86 21.61 -7.52
N ASP A 99 -16.04 22.23 -8.68
CA ASP A 99 -16.15 23.68 -8.87
C ASP A 99 -17.22 24.35 -7.98
N LYS A 100 -18.27 23.61 -7.60
CA LYS A 100 -19.34 24.05 -6.69
C LYS A 100 -18.99 23.91 -5.20
N ASP A 101 -17.73 23.65 -4.87
CA ASP A 101 -17.29 23.43 -3.50
C ASP A 101 -18.02 22.24 -2.83
N GLU A 102 -18.28 21.19 -3.61
CA GLU A 102 -18.85 19.94 -3.11
C GLU A 102 -17.77 18.84 -3.07
N PRO A 103 -17.63 18.13 -1.95
CA PRO A 103 -16.72 16.98 -1.86
C PRO A 103 -17.22 15.83 -2.75
N LEU A 104 -16.30 15.21 -3.48
CA LEU A 104 -16.54 14.06 -4.33
C LEU A 104 -16.19 12.76 -3.61
N CYS A 105 -16.92 11.70 -3.92
CA CYS A 105 -16.67 10.38 -3.37
C CYS A 105 -15.28 9.88 -3.77
N LYS A 106 -14.53 9.39 -2.78
CA LYS A 106 -13.17 8.88 -2.97
C LYS A 106 -13.06 7.67 -3.91
N LEU A 107 -14.17 6.95 -4.16
CA LEU A 107 -14.23 5.84 -5.10
C LEU A 107 -14.76 6.27 -6.48
N CYS A 108 -16.02 6.72 -6.56
CA CYS A 108 -16.71 6.93 -7.84
C CYS A 108 -16.69 8.39 -8.34
N GLN A 109 -16.14 9.32 -7.57
CA GLN A 109 -16.06 10.76 -7.88
C GLN A 109 -17.41 11.47 -8.08
N THR A 110 -18.54 10.89 -7.65
CA THR A 110 -19.83 11.60 -7.58
C THR A 110 -19.91 12.47 -6.33
N SER A 111 -20.62 13.61 -6.37
CA SER A 111 -20.81 14.47 -5.19
C SER A 111 -21.36 13.72 -3.97
N CYS A 112 -20.70 13.87 -2.83
CA CYS A 112 -21.18 13.39 -1.54
C CYS A 112 -22.26 14.35 -1.01
N ARG A 113 -23.48 13.83 -0.82
CA ARG A 113 -24.62 14.60 -0.28
C ARG A 113 -24.89 14.35 1.20
N ASN A 114 -24.00 13.63 1.87
CA ASN A 114 -24.14 13.34 3.30
C ASN A 114 -23.88 14.62 4.13
N SER A 115 -24.47 14.72 5.32
CA SER A 115 -24.38 15.93 6.17
C SER A 115 -22.94 16.26 6.59
N ASN A 116 -22.10 15.24 6.71
CA ASN A 116 -20.74 15.35 7.20
C ASN A 116 -19.72 15.49 6.05
N ALA A 117 -20.16 15.62 4.79
CA ALA A 117 -19.27 15.47 3.65
C ALA A 117 -18.21 16.58 3.61
N LYS A 118 -18.61 17.80 4.01
CA LYS A 118 -17.74 18.98 4.04
C LYS A 118 -16.86 19.02 5.29
N THR A 119 -17.32 18.43 6.39
CA THR A 119 -16.62 18.34 7.67
C THR A 119 -16.67 16.90 8.17
N PRO A 120 -15.88 16.00 7.55
CA PRO A 120 -15.94 14.59 7.86
C PRO A 120 -15.28 14.31 9.21
N ASP A 121 -15.97 13.54 10.05
CA ASP A 121 -15.47 13.08 11.35
C ASP A 121 -14.81 11.70 11.22
N TYR A 122 -15.33 10.90 10.28
CA TYR A 122 -14.94 9.53 10.05
C TYR A 122 -14.45 9.31 8.62
N PHE A 123 -13.74 8.21 8.38
CA PHE A 123 -13.23 7.90 7.04
C PHE A 123 -14.36 7.58 6.06
N GLU A 124 -15.45 7.01 6.58
CA GLU A 124 -16.68 6.64 5.89
C GLU A 124 -17.41 7.87 5.32
N ASP A 125 -17.24 9.04 5.95
CA ASP A 125 -17.85 10.30 5.49
C ASP A 125 -17.28 10.79 4.14
N LEU A 126 -16.11 10.28 3.74
CA LEU A 126 -15.47 10.58 2.45
C LEU A 126 -16.13 9.88 1.24
N PHE A 127 -17.19 9.12 1.48
CA PHE A 127 -17.88 8.32 0.47
C PHE A 127 -19.35 8.73 0.33
N CYS A 128 -19.90 8.59 -0.88
CA CYS A 128 -21.31 8.87 -1.12
C CYS A 128 -22.24 7.78 -0.55
N SER A 129 -21.70 6.59 -0.30
CA SER A 129 -22.42 5.45 0.25
C SER A 129 -21.47 4.50 1.00
N LEU A 130 -22.04 3.68 1.89
CA LEU A 130 -21.31 2.61 2.56
C LEU A 130 -20.71 1.61 1.55
N ASN A 131 -21.45 1.29 0.48
CA ASN A 131 -20.97 0.40 -0.58
C ASN A 131 -19.68 0.91 -1.24
N CYS A 132 -19.60 2.22 -1.52
CA CYS A 132 -18.37 2.81 -2.05
C CYS A 132 -17.22 2.78 -1.05
N CYS A 133 -17.51 2.92 0.25
CA CYS A 133 -16.50 2.79 1.31
C CYS A 133 -15.95 1.35 1.37
N GLU A 134 -16.83 0.35 1.41
CA GLU A 134 -16.48 -1.07 1.48
C GLU A 134 -15.68 -1.51 0.24
N GLU A 135 -16.12 -1.13 -0.95
CA GLU A 135 -15.41 -1.45 -2.19
C GLU A 135 -14.03 -0.79 -2.24
N TYR A 136 -13.94 0.48 -1.82
CA TYR A 136 -12.64 1.15 -1.69
C TYR A 136 -11.73 0.43 -0.69
N HIS A 137 -12.27 -0.03 0.45
CA HIS A 137 -11.52 -0.82 1.42
C HIS A 137 -11.06 -2.16 0.86
N LEU A 138 -11.87 -2.87 0.08
CA LEU A 138 -11.45 -4.11 -0.58
C LEU A 138 -10.27 -3.88 -1.54
N ARG A 139 -10.24 -2.73 -2.23
CA ARG A 139 -9.16 -2.38 -3.17
C ARG A 139 -7.87 -1.91 -2.48
N THR A 140 -7.97 -1.34 -1.28
CA THR A 140 -6.84 -0.64 -0.63
C THR A 140 -6.34 -1.26 0.67
N ASN A 141 -7.17 -2.05 1.36
CA ASN A 141 -6.84 -2.63 2.66
C ASN A 141 -6.64 -4.15 2.55
N LYS A 142 -5.41 -4.59 2.78
CA LYS A 142 -5.01 -6.01 2.77
C LYS A 142 -5.81 -6.85 3.75
N SER A 143 -6.22 -6.29 4.89
CA SER A 143 -7.04 -7.01 5.86
C SER A 143 -8.45 -7.23 5.31
N SER A 144 -9.06 -6.19 4.76
CA SER A 144 -10.42 -6.25 4.18
C SER A 144 -10.52 -7.29 3.07
N ILE A 145 -9.60 -7.27 2.09
CA ILE A 145 -9.61 -8.28 1.00
C ILE A 145 -9.36 -9.69 1.52
N ARG A 146 -8.43 -9.88 2.47
CA ARG A 146 -8.16 -11.21 3.04
C ARG A 146 -9.34 -11.74 3.83
N ASN A 147 -10.05 -10.87 4.56
CA ASN A 147 -11.26 -11.26 5.29
C ASN A 147 -12.39 -11.63 4.33
N ALA A 148 -12.61 -10.83 3.28
CA ALA A 148 -13.61 -11.15 2.26
C ALA A 148 -13.31 -12.48 1.55
N LEU A 149 -12.06 -12.70 1.13
CA LEU A 149 -11.62 -13.97 0.56
C LEU A 149 -11.79 -15.13 1.54
N PHE A 150 -11.48 -14.93 2.83
CA PHE A 150 -11.65 -15.96 3.84
C PHE A 150 -13.13 -16.37 4.05
N GLN A 151 -14.09 -15.44 3.90
CA GLN A 151 -15.51 -15.80 3.96
C GLN A 151 -15.97 -16.68 2.79
N ILE A 152 -15.29 -16.59 1.64
CA ILE A 152 -15.62 -17.35 0.43
C ILE A 152 -14.83 -18.67 0.37
N GLU A 153 -13.53 -18.60 0.61
CA GLU A 153 -12.60 -19.72 0.42
C GLU A 153 -12.31 -20.48 1.72
N HIS A 154 -12.66 -19.92 2.88
CA HIS A 154 -12.36 -20.48 4.21
C HIS A 154 -10.87 -20.79 4.44
N GLY A 155 -9.98 -20.13 3.69
CA GLY A 155 -8.54 -20.40 3.72
C GLY A 155 -8.13 -21.69 3.01
N ILE A 156 -8.97 -22.25 2.14
CA ILE A 156 -8.66 -23.40 1.30
C ILE A 156 -8.06 -22.92 -0.02
N CYS A 157 -6.88 -23.42 -0.38
CA CYS A 157 -6.23 -23.06 -1.63
C CYS A 157 -7.07 -23.48 -2.85
N THR A 158 -7.41 -22.53 -3.72
CA THR A 158 -8.19 -22.78 -4.94
C THR A 158 -7.46 -23.66 -5.96
N ASN A 159 -6.12 -23.68 -5.95
CA ASN A 159 -5.31 -24.48 -6.87
C ASN A 159 -5.07 -25.92 -6.39
N CYS A 160 -4.64 -26.12 -5.13
CA CYS A 160 -4.25 -27.45 -4.63
C CYS A 160 -5.20 -28.02 -3.56
N ARG A 161 -6.28 -27.32 -3.21
CA ARG A 161 -7.28 -27.73 -2.20
C ARG A 161 -6.74 -27.94 -0.78
N LEU A 162 -5.51 -27.51 -0.50
CA LEU A 162 -4.96 -27.54 0.85
C LEU A 162 -5.72 -26.55 1.74
N ASP A 163 -6.23 -27.02 2.87
CA ASP A 163 -6.77 -26.19 3.94
C ASP A 163 -5.62 -25.50 4.69
N CYS A 164 -5.25 -24.30 4.23
CA CYS A 164 -4.15 -23.52 4.78
C CYS A 164 -4.51 -22.97 6.16
N HIS A 165 -5.79 -22.68 6.42
CA HIS A 165 -6.23 -22.17 7.71
C HIS A 165 -6.03 -23.20 8.82
N LYS A 166 -6.57 -24.41 8.61
CA LYS A 166 -6.41 -25.53 9.54
C LYS A 166 -4.95 -25.96 9.70
N LEU A 167 -4.15 -25.88 8.62
CA LEU A 167 -2.71 -26.10 8.70
C LEU A 167 -2.07 -25.10 9.68
N VAL A 168 -2.35 -23.81 9.54
CA VAL A 168 -1.82 -22.74 10.41
C VAL A 168 -2.25 -22.94 11.86
N GLU A 169 -3.52 -23.26 12.12
CA GLU A 169 -4.03 -23.53 13.48
C GLU A 169 -3.27 -24.66 14.16
N ARG A 170 -2.96 -25.74 13.43
CA ARG A 170 -2.25 -26.91 13.95
C ARG A 170 -0.76 -26.67 14.18
N ILE A 171 -0.09 -25.90 13.33
CA ILE A 171 1.35 -25.63 13.47
C ILE A 171 1.66 -24.52 14.48
N ARG A 172 0.74 -23.58 14.69
CA ARG A 172 0.92 -22.44 15.61
C ARG A 172 1.41 -22.85 17.01
N PRO A 173 0.85 -23.89 17.68
CA PRO A 173 1.32 -24.33 18.99
C PRO A 173 2.60 -25.20 18.98
N LEU A 174 3.07 -25.66 17.82
CA LEU A 174 4.22 -26.57 17.71
C LEU A 174 5.56 -25.84 17.80
N SER A 175 6.62 -26.55 18.23
CA SER A 175 8.02 -26.11 18.12
C SER A 175 8.47 -26.02 16.66
N PHE A 176 9.56 -25.30 16.38
CA PHE A 176 10.05 -25.13 15.01
C PHE A 176 10.27 -26.47 14.28
N GLU A 177 10.97 -27.41 14.93
CA GLU A 177 11.24 -28.74 14.39
C GLU A 177 9.94 -29.53 14.11
N SER A 178 9.03 -29.55 15.08
CA SER A 178 7.74 -30.25 14.93
C SER A 178 6.84 -29.61 13.85
N ARG A 179 6.98 -28.31 13.56
CA ARG A 179 6.27 -27.67 12.44
C ARG A 179 6.74 -28.21 11.10
N GLU A 180 8.06 -28.33 10.91
CA GLU A 180 8.62 -28.84 9.66
C GLU A 180 8.19 -30.28 9.40
N GLU A 181 8.31 -31.15 10.41
CA GLU A 181 7.86 -32.54 10.32
C GLU A 181 6.36 -32.63 10.00
N TYR A 182 5.55 -31.82 10.69
CA TYR A 182 4.10 -31.80 10.47
C TYR A 182 3.76 -31.35 9.04
N ILE A 183 4.34 -30.26 8.57
CA ILE A 183 4.13 -29.74 7.21
C ILE A 183 4.60 -30.76 6.17
N ALA A 184 5.75 -31.41 6.37
CA ALA A 184 6.24 -32.46 5.48
C ALA A 184 5.27 -33.64 5.38
N LYS A 185 4.62 -34.00 6.49
CA LYS A 185 3.61 -35.07 6.54
C LYS A 185 2.30 -34.71 5.86
N VAL A 186 1.73 -33.53 6.13
CA VAL A 186 0.37 -33.18 5.66
C VAL A 186 0.33 -32.35 4.37
N ALA A 187 1.43 -31.71 4.01
CA ALA A 187 1.56 -30.86 2.83
C ALA A 187 2.94 -31.06 2.16
N PRO A 188 3.28 -32.28 1.69
CA PRO A 188 4.61 -32.60 1.17
C PRO A 188 5.02 -31.74 -0.04
N ASN A 189 4.06 -31.34 -0.87
CA ASN A 189 4.31 -30.46 -2.01
C ASN A 189 4.71 -29.03 -1.57
N LEU A 190 4.23 -28.58 -0.41
CA LEU A 190 4.63 -27.31 0.19
C LEU A 190 6.03 -27.44 0.80
N ALA A 191 6.29 -28.52 1.54
CA ALA A 191 7.58 -28.78 2.19
C ALA A 191 8.76 -28.92 1.21
N LYS A 192 8.53 -29.44 0.00
CA LYS A 192 9.57 -29.58 -1.03
C LYS A 192 10.08 -28.24 -1.60
N ARG A 193 9.40 -27.12 -1.34
CA ARG A 193 9.82 -25.80 -1.85
C ARG A 193 10.99 -25.26 -1.04
N LYS A 194 12.20 -25.31 -1.62
CA LYS A 194 13.46 -24.83 -1.00
C LYS A 194 13.50 -23.32 -0.67
N LYS A 195 12.54 -22.54 -1.16
CA LYS A 195 12.37 -21.10 -0.85
C LYS A 195 10.88 -20.79 -0.79
N LEU A 196 10.42 -20.37 0.38
CA LEU A 196 9.20 -19.57 0.54
C LEU A 196 9.61 -18.09 0.62
#